data_AF-A0A9D8UZ49-F1
#
_entry.id   AF-A0A9D8UZ49-F1
#
_cell.length_a   1.000
_cell.length_b   1.000
_cell.length_c   1.000
_cell.angle_alpha   90.00
_cell.angle_beta   90.00
_cell.angle_gamma   90.00
#
_symmetry.space_group_name_H-M   'P 1'
#
loop_
_entity.id
_entity.type
_entity.pdbx_description
1 polymer ?
#
loop_
_entity_poly.entity_id
_entity_poly.type
_entity_poly.pdbx_seq_one_letter_code
_entity_poly.pdbx_strand_id
1 'polypeptide(L)'
;MKHFLLIHGSWHGAWCWFKVLPRLRAHGTVSAVNLPGRGRDPAPFPAIDLAAMVKAAEAHMPAEGKTTIVVHSRYGILASTLAEKHPNRIERVIYLASFMLPAGDSIAKWAPTDRDSLIPANMDFNELWDWLRPEAYRDALYADCSEDDVALAHSLLCREPIRPAGEALKLTDERYGSVPRAYIRLTEDRAVSLNLQDRLIEASPPERVESITASHSAYFSQPDRLTETILKLATD
;
A
#
# COMPACT_ATOMS: atom_id res chain seq x y z
N MET A 1 6.35 2.84 -23.26
CA MET A 1 5.07 3.18 -22.59
C MET A 1 5.25 2.94 -21.10
N LYS A 2 4.77 3.82 -20.21
CA LYS A 2 4.94 3.64 -18.76
C LYS A 2 4.15 2.42 -18.28
N HIS A 3 4.70 1.66 -17.34
CA HIS A 3 4.00 0.58 -16.64
C HIS A 3 3.77 0.98 -15.17
N PHE A 4 2.54 0.86 -14.71
CA PHE A 4 2.14 1.08 -13.33
C PHE A 4 1.76 -0.25 -12.66
N LEU A 5 2.32 -0.50 -11.48
CA LEU A 5 1.95 -1.61 -10.62
C LEU A 5 1.23 -1.08 -9.38
N LEU A 6 -0.05 -1.40 -9.23
CA LEU A 6 -0.88 -0.98 -8.10
C LEU A 6 -0.95 -2.10 -7.05
N ILE A 7 -0.52 -1.80 -5.83
CA ILE A 7 -0.47 -2.73 -4.70
C ILE A 7 -1.40 -2.20 -3.62
N HIS A 8 -2.46 -2.97 -3.33
CA HIS A 8 -3.46 -2.62 -2.30
C HIS A 8 -2.87 -2.64 -0.89
N GLY A 9 -3.66 -2.22 0.11
CA GLY A 9 -3.32 -2.29 1.53
C GLY A 9 -3.87 -3.54 2.23
N SER A 10 -3.87 -3.54 3.56
CA SER A 10 -4.43 -4.65 4.35
C SER A 10 -5.90 -4.90 4.08
N TRP A 11 -6.35 -6.15 4.20
CA TRP A 11 -7.72 -6.65 4.01
C TRP A 11 -8.31 -6.47 2.60
N HIS A 12 -7.66 -5.68 1.75
CA HIS A 12 -8.08 -5.41 0.37
C HIS A 12 -7.50 -6.45 -0.61
N GLY A 13 -7.99 -6.36 -1.84
CA GLY A 13 -7.43 -6.95 -3.05
C GLY A 13 -7.35 -5.91 -4.18
N ALA A 14 -7.01 -6.34 -5.39
CA ALA A 14 -6.89 -5.46 -6.57
C ALA A 14 -8.15 -4.64 -6.86
N TRP A 15 -9.32 -5.12 -6.41
CA TRP A 15 -10.62 -4.48 -6.58
C TRP A 15 -10.67 -3.04 -6.05
N CYS A 16 -9.86 -2.69 -5.03
CA CYS A 16 -9.87 -1.34 -4.46
C CYS A 16 -9.45 -0.27 -5.48
N TRP A 17 -8.68 -0.65 -6.50
CA TRP A 17 -8.22 0.26 -7.53
C TRP A 17 -9.23 0.51 -8.65
N PHE A 18 -10.46 -0.03 -8.60
CA PHE A 18 -11.37 -0.02 -9.76
C PHE A 18 -11.69 1.38 -10.32
N LYS A 19 -11.70 2.43 -9.48
CA LYS A 19 -11.91 3.81 -9.95
C LYS A 19 -10.62 4.43 -10.52
N VAL A 20 -9.44 4.10 -9.99
CA VAL A 20 -8.15 4.68 -10.41
C VAL A 20 -7.60 4.00 -11.66
N LEU A 21 -7.76 2.68 -11.75
CA LEU A 21 -7.23 1.83 -12.82
C LEU A 21 -7.61 2.30 -14.24
N PRO A 22 -8.89 2.58 -14.59
CA PRO A 22 -9.23 3.07 -15.92
C PRO A 22 -8.63 4.44 -16.24
N ARG A 23 -8.41 5.29 -15.23
CA ARG A 23 -7.83 6.63 -15.39
C ARG A 23 -6.34 6.54 -15.72
N LEU A 24 -5.59 5.71 -15.00
CA LEU A 24 -4.17 5.48 -15.28
C LEU A 24 -3.92 4.77 -16.62
N ARG A 25 -4.87 3.92 -17.09
CA ARG A 25 -4.74 3.23 -18.39
C ARG A 25 -4.68 4.17 -19.59
N ALA A 26 -5.17 5.41 -19.47
CA ALA A 26 -5.01 6.43 -20.50
C ALA A 26 -3.54 6.88 -20.68
N HIS A 27 -2.67 6.58 -19.70
CA HIS A 27 -1.29 7.05 -19.65
C HIS A 27 -0.24 5.92 -19.66
N GLY A 28 -0.68 4.66 -19.73
CA GLY A 28 0.22 3.52 -19.81
C GLY A 28 -0.44 2.18 -19.49
N THR A 29 0.38 1.13 -19.43
CA THR A 29 -0.07 -0.20 -19.01
C THR A 29 -0.20 -0.22 -17.48
N VAL A 30 -1.30 -0.76 -16.96
CA VAL A 30 -1.58 -0.79 -15.52
C VAL A 30 -1.90 -2.22 -15.09
N SER A 31 -1.14 -2.72 -14.12
CA SER A 31 -1.37 -3.98 -13.44
C SER A 31 -1.80 -3.71 -11.99
N ALA A 32 -2.90 -4.31 -11.54
CA ALA A 32 -3.31 -4.29 -10.13
C ALA A 32 -3.28 -5.71 -9.59
N VAL A 33 -2.53 -5.93 -8.51
CA VAL A 33 -2.20 -7.27 -8.00
C VAL A 33 -3.23 -7.69 -6.94
N ASN A 34 -3.66 -8.96 -6.97
CA ASN A 34 -4.22 -9.60 -5.77
C ASN A 34 -3.07 -10.32 -5.09
N LEU A 35 -2.72 -9.91 -3.87
CA LEU A 35 -1.69 -10.61 -3.11
C LEU A 35 -2.22 -11.98 -2.64
N PRO A 36 -1.33 -12.95 -2.38
CA PRO A 36 -1.73 -14.26 -1.88
C PRO A 36 -2.57 -14.17 -0.60
N GLY A 37 -3.56 -15.05 -0.49
CA GLY A 37 -4.47 -15.14 0.65
C GLY A 37 -5.71 -14.25 0.56
N ARG A 38 -5.90 -13.49 -0.54
CA ARG A 38 -7.03 -12.57 -0.71
C ARG A 38 -7.71 -12.71 -2.06
N GLY A 39 -8.94 -12.21 -2.13
CA GLY A 39 -9.65 -12.01 -3.39
C GLY A 39 -9.70 -13.29 -4.23
N ARG A 40 -9.09 -13.26 -5.42
CA ARG A 40 -9.03 -14.39 -6.35
C ARG A 40 -7.76 -15.24 -6.26
N ASP A 41 -6.90 -14.99 -5.27
CA ASP A 41 -5.66 -15.74 -5.05
C ASP A 41 -5.65 -16.41 -3.65
N PRO A 42 -6.48 -17.46 -3.44
CA PRO A 42 -6.54 -18.15 -2.16
C PRO A 42 -5.23 -18.90 -1.89
N ALA A 43 -4.64 -18.65 -0.73
CA ALA A 43 -3.46 -19.37 -0.25
C ALA A 43 -3.56 -19.58 1.28
N PRO A 44 -3.03 -20.69 1.82
CA PRO A 44 -3.03 -20.93 3.25
C PRO A 44 -2.08 -19.95 3.95
N PHE A 45 -2.59 -19.20 4.93
CA PHE A 45 -1.83 -18.15 5.63
C PHE A 45 -0.46 -18.57 6.18
N PRO A 46 -0.24 -19.79 6.71
CA PRO A 46 1.10 -20.22 7.13
C PRO A 46 2.17 -20.14 6.03
N ALA A 47 1.76 -20.28 4.76
CA ALA A 47 2.66 -20.26 3.60
C ALA A 47 2.88 -18.85 3.03
N ILE A 48 2.28 -17.82 3.62
CA ILE A 48 2.32 -16.45 3.09
C ILE A 48 3.24 -15.60 3.97
N ASP A 49 4.48 -15.45 3.51
CA ASP A 49 5.46 -14.51 4.04
C ASP A 49 5.69 -13.35 3.06
N LEU A 50 6.51 -12.38 3.46
CA LEU A 50 6.82 -11.22 2.63
C LEU A 50 7.45 -11.63 1.29
N ALA A 51 8.29 -12.67 1.27
CA ALA A 51 8.94 -13.15 0.06
C ALA A 51 7.93 -13.74 -0.95
N ALA A 52 6.94 -14.49 -0.47
CA ALA A 52 5.85 -14.99 -1.30
C ALA A 52 5.03 -13.84 -1.92
N MET A 53 4.73 -12.80 -1.14
CA MET A 53 4.01 -11.62 -1.64
C MET A 53 4.83 -10.82 -2.66
N VAL A 54 6.14 -10.66 -2.43
CA VAL A 54 7.06 -10.01 -3.38
C VAL A 54 7.11 -10.78 -4.70
N LYS A 55 7.18 -12.12 -4.64
CA LYS A 55 7.16 -12.96 -5.85
C LYS A 55 5.84 -12.81 -6.63
N ALA A 56 4.71 -12.75 -5.94
CA ALA A 56 3.42 -12.52 -6.59
C ALA A 56 3.38 -11.16 -7.30
N ALA A 57 3.82 -10.09 -6.65
CA ALA A 57 3.88 -8.76 -7.26
C ALA A 57 4.87 -8.68 -8.44
N GLU A 58 6.02 -9.34 -8.33
CA GLU A 58 7.04 -9.41 -9.39
C GLU A 58 6.49 -10.02 -10.69
N ALA A 59 5.58 -11.01 -10.59
CA ALA A 59 4.98 -11.65 -11.75
C ALA A 59 4.11 -10.71 -12.61
N HIS A 60 3.72 -9.55 -12.07
CA HIS A 60 2.97 -8.51 -12.77
C HIS A 60 3.86 -7.40 -13.37
N MET A 61 5.18 -7.48 -13.20
CA MET A 61 6.11 -6.56 -13.85
C MET A 61 6.43 -7.06 -15.27
N PRO A 62 6.60 -6.15 -16.25
CA PRO A 62 6.97 -6.53 -17.61
C PRO A 62 8.36 -7.17 -17.65
N ALA A 63 8.59 -8.05 -18.62
CA ALA A 63 9.89 -8.69 -18.84
C ALA A 63 10.98 -7.65 -19.17
N GLU A 64 10.63 -6.64 -19.95
CA GLU A 64 11.51 -5.54 -20.34
C GLU A 64 10.93 -4.18 -19.91
N GLY A 65 11.83 -3.23 -19.62
CA GLY A 65 11.46 -1.89 -19.15
C GLY A 65 11.29 -1.79 -17.63
N LYS A 66 10.91 -0.60 -17.18
CA LYS A 66 10.77 -0.27 -15.76
C LYS A 66 9.32 -0.07 -15.35
N THR A 67 9.07 -0.27 -14.06
CA THR A 67 7.75 -0.14 -13.43
C THR A 67 7.72 1.02 -12.43
N THR A 68 6.70 1.85 -12.48
CA THR A 68 6.32 2.74 -11.37
C THR A 68 5.38 1.97 -10.45
N ILE A 69 5.76 1.81 -9.19
CA ILE A 69 4.93 1.14 -8.18
C ILE A 69 4.11 2.21 -7.44
N VAL A 70 2.81 1.98 -7.29
CA VAL A 70 1.95 2.73 -6.37
C VAL A 70 1.47 1.75 -5.31
N VAL A 71 1.82 2.00 -4.06
CA VAL A 71 1.58 1.07 -2.96
C VAL A 71 0.83 1.76 -1.83
N HIS A 72 -0.20 1.10 -1.32
CA HIS A 72 -1.06 1.63 -0.28
C HIS A 72 -0.82 0.97 1.07
N SER A 73 -0.83 1.78 2.15
CA SER A 73 -0.92 1.29 3.53
C SER A 73 0.16 0.25 3.89
N ARG A 74 -0.21 -0.88 4.50
CA ARG A 74 0.70 -1.93 4.99
C ARG A 74 1.79 -2.32 4.01
N TYR A 75 1.47 -2.42 2.71
CA TYR A 75 2.36 -3.08 1.76
C TYR A 75 3.51 -2.25 1.21
N GLY A 76 3.76 -1.07 1.81
CA GLY A 76 5.02 -0.36 1.63
C GLY A 76 6.23 -1.27 1.87
N ILE A 77 6.15 -2.19 2.85
CA ILE A 77 7.20 -3.20 3.11
C ILE A 77 7.47 -4.12 1.92
N LEU A 78 6.44 -4.47 1.14
CA LEU A 78 6.55 -5.30 -0.05
C LEU A 78 7.19 -4.50 -1.16
N ALA A 79 6.72 -3.27 -1.40
CA ALA A 79 7.28 -2.40 -2.44
C ALA A 79 8.76 -2.07 -2.16
N SER A 80 9.14 -1.78 -0.91
CA SER A 80 10.53 -1.57 -0.51
C SER A 80 11.38 -2.81 -0.76
N THR A 81 10.87 -4.00 -0.43
CA THR A 81 11.57 -5.28 -0.69
C THR A 81 11.69 -5.58 -2.19
N LEU A 82 10.68 -5.20 -2.99
CA LEU A 82 10.72 -5.36 -4.44
C LEU A 82 11.74 -4.38 -5.07
N ALA A 83 11.82 -3.15 -4.57
CA ALA A 83 12.84 -2.15 -4.92
C ALA A 83 14.26 -2.60 -4.54
N GLU A 84 14.41 -3.19 -3.36
CA GLU A 84 15.66 -3.83 -2.95
C GLU A 84 16.03 -4.97 -3.90
N LYS A 85 15.09 -5.83 -4.30
CA LYS A 85 15.37 -6.99 -5.15
C LYS A 85 15.66 -6.62 -6.60
N HIS A 86 14.98 -5.60 -7.14
CA HIS A 86 15.02 -5.24 -8.56
C HIS A 86 15.19 -3.73 -8.79
N PRO A 87 16.23 -3.08 -8.25
CA PRO A 87 16.37 -1.62 -8.33
C PRO A 87 16.42 -1.12 -9.77
N ASN A 88 17.04 -1.88 -10.68
CA ASN A 88 17.15 -1.53 -12.10
C ASN A 88 15.85 -1.71 -12.91
N ARG A 89 14.83 -2.40 -12.36
CA ARG A 89 13.52 -2.62 -13.01
C ARG A 89 12.43 -1.72 -12.44
N ILE A 90 12.75 -0.92 -11.43
CA ILE A 90 11.79 0.00 -10.81
C ILE A 90 12.20 1.42 -11.19
N GLU A 91 11.24 2.14 -11.74
CA GLU A 91 11.41 3.55 -12.08
C GLU A 91 11.26 4.41 -10.82
N ARG A 92 10.24 4.11 -10.01
CA ARG A 92 9.91 4.83 -8.77
C ARG A 92 8.97 4.01 -7.91
N VAL A 93 9.00 4.24 -6.60
CA VAL A 93 7.96 3.80 -5.67
C VAL A 93 7.20 5.01 -5.12
N ILE A 94 5.88 5.01 -5.27
CA ILE A 94 4.95 6.01 -4.75
C ILE A 94 4.18 5.37 -3.59
N TYR A 95 4.45 5.83 -2.38
CA TYR A 95 3.82 5.38 -1.13
C TYR A 95 2.57 6.22 -0.85
N LEU A 96 1.38 5.63 -0.94
CA LEU A 96 0.10 6.27 -0.61
C LEU A 96 -0.27 5.91 0.83
N ALA A 97 -0.16 6.87 1.77
CA ALA A 97 -0.39 6.68 3.20
C ALA A 97 0.15 5.32 3.70
N SER A 98 1.38 5.00 3.30
CA SER A 98 1.94 3.65 3.35
C SER A 98 3.12 3.55 4.31
N PHE A 99 3.39 2.34 4.81
CA PHE A 99 4.54 2.03 5.67
C PHE A 99 5.84 2.05 4.87
N MET A 100 6.40 3.26 4.66
CA MET A 100 7.74 3.49 4.12
C MET A 100 8.77 3.44 5.26
N LEU A 101 9.09 2.22 5.70
CA LEU A 101 9.92 1.99 6.87
C LEU A 101 11.43 2.16 6.58
N PRO A 102 12.25 2.56 7.57
CA PRO A 102 13.70 2.47 7.48
C PRO A 102 14.19 1.02 7.43
N ALA A 103 15.44 0.82 6.99
CA ALA A 103 16.10 -0.48 6.99
C ALA A 103 16.17 -1.06 8.43
N GLY A 104 15.97 -2.37 8.56
CA GLY A 104 15.99 -3.09 9.84
C GLY A 104 14.68 -3.05 10.63
N ASP A 105 13.69 -2.27 10.21
CA ASP A 105 12.42 -2.12 10.92
C ASP A 105 11.29 -2.95 10.31
N SER A 106 10.20 -3.09 11.08
CA SER A 106 8.99 -3.85 10.71
C SER A 106 7.72 -3.09 11.10
N ILE A 107 6.58 -3.50 10.54
CA ILE A 107 5.28 -2.88 10.84
C ILE A 107 4.90 -3.11 12.30
N ALA A 108 5.20 -4.30 12.85
CA ALA A 108 4.97 -4.63 14.25
C ALA A 108 5.67 -3.68 15.23
N LYS A 109 6.78 -3.03 14.82
CA LYS A 109 7.45 -1.99 15.61
C LYS A 109 6.73 -0.64 15.52
N TRP A 110 6.22 -0.27 14.34
CA TRP A 110 5.70 1.08 14.06
C TRP A 110 4.21 1.23 14.32
N ALA A 111 3.38 0.28 13.89
CA ALA A 111 1.93 0.38 13.98
C ALA A 111 1.42 0.59 15.43
N PRO A 112 1.97 -0.07 16.47
CA PRO A 112 1.53 0.17 17.86
C PRO A 112 1.88 1.57 18.39
N THR A 113 2.75 2.31 17.71
CA THR A 113 3.12 3.68 18.11
C THR A 113 2.14 4.74 17.61
N ASP A 114 1.22 4.36 16.70
CA ASP A 114 0.20 5.25 16.16
C ASP A 114 -0.99 5.34 17.11
N ARG A 115 -0.93 6.31 18.04
CA ARG A 115 -1.95 6.53 19.05
C ARG A 115 -3.25 7.13 18.50
N ASP A 116 -3.18 7.70 17.30
CA ASP A 116 -4.30 8.37 16.64
C ASP A 116 -5.03 7.44 15.66
N SER A 117 -4.51 6.21 15.47
CA SER A 117 -5.14 5.20 14.61
C SER A 117 -6.33 4.53 15.27
N LEU A 118 -7.38 4.33 14.48
CA LEU A 118 -8.55 3.52 14.85
C LEU A 118 -8.30 2.01 14.64
N ILE A 119 -7.22 1.59 13.98
CA ILE A 119 -6.98 0.18 13.65
C ILE A 119 -6.72 -0.68 14.88
N PRO A 120 -5.75 -0.36 15.78
CA PRO A 120 -5.36 -1.29 16.84
C PRO A 120 -6.50 -1.68 17.78
N ALA A 121 -7.38 -0.72 18.11
CA ALA A 121 -8.52 -0.95 18.99
C ALA A 121 -9.63 -1.79 18.34
N ASN A 122 -9.69 -1.84 17.01
CA ASN A 122 -10.76 -2.47 16.25
C ASN A 122 -10.32 -3.74 15.51
N MET A 123 -9.15 -4.27 15.84
CA MET A 123 -8.59 -5.44 15.17
C MET A 123 -8.76 -6.71 16.01
N ASP A 124 -9.17 -7.79 15.37
CA ASP A 124 -9.05 -9.16 15.88
C ASP A 124 -7.86 -9.85 15.22
N PHE A 125 -7.21 -10.75 15.96
CA PHE A 125 -6.11 -11.51 15.40
C PHE A 125 -5.94 -12.87 16.08
N ASN A 126 -5.19 -13.74 15.42
CA ASN A 126 -4.62 -14.95 15.99
C ASN A 126 -3.21 -15.17 15.41
N GLU A 127 -2.65 -16.36 15.60
CA GLU A 127 -1.29 -16.70 15.13
C GLU A 127 -1.12 -16.68 13.61
N LEU A 128 -2.22 -16.69 12.84
CA LEU A 128 -2.20 -16.78 11.37
C LEU A 128 -2.65 -15.48 10.69
N TRP A 129 -3.61 -14.78 11.29
CA TRP A 129 -4.24 -13.62 10.65
C TRP A 129 -4.63 -12.52 11.59
N ASP A 130 -4.79 -11.33 11.00
CA ASP A 130 -5.53 -10.22 11.56
C ASP A 130 -6.76 -9.86 10.71
N TRP A 131 -7.71 -9.18 11.34
CA TRP A 131 -8.99 -8.80 10.74
C TRP A 131 -9.50 -7.51 11.38
N LEU A 132 -9.75 -6.50 10.57
CA LEU A 132 -10.46 -5.32 11.03
C LEU A 132 -11.94 -5.69 11.23
N ARG A 133 -12.49 -5.36 12.41
CA ARG A 133 -13.92 -5.53 12.71
C ARG A 133 -14.77 -4.71 11.73
N PRO A 134 -15.85 -5.28 11.14
CA PRO A 134 -16.69 -4.58 10.19
C PRO A 134 -17.24 -3.23 10.69
N GLU A 135 -17.52 -3.12 11.99
CA GLU A 135 -18.04 -1.91 12.63
C GLU A 135 -17.09 -0.72 12.47
N ALA A 136 -15.79 -0.96 12.27
CA ALA A 136 -14.78 0.08 12.12
C ALA A 136 -14.48 0.45 10.66
N TYR A 137 -15.04 -0.25 9.65
CA TYR A 137 -14.70 -0.01 8.25
C TYR A 137 -14.96 1.44 7.84
N ARG A 138 -16.18 1.91 8.11
CA ARG A 138 -16.63 3.28 7.83
C ARG A 138 -15.64 4.30 8.38
N ASP A 139 -15.40 4.26 9.69
CA ASP A 139 -14.68 5.33 10.38
C ASP A 139 -13.16 5.22 10.23
N ALA A 140 -12.60 4.01 10.15
CA ALA A 140 -11.16 3.81 10.07
C ALA A 140 -10.63 3.88 8.63
N LEU A 141 -11.31 3.26 7.67
CA LEU A 141 -10.80 3.09 6.30
C LEU A 141 -11.48 3.99 5.28
N TYR A 142 -12.73 4.36 5.51
CA TYR A 142 -13.57 4.93 4.46
C TYR A 142 -14.14 6.29 4.81
N ALA A 143 -13.73 6.99 5.87
CA ALA A 143 -14.46 8.11 6.50
C ALA A 143 -15.09 9.18 5.57
N ASP A 144 -14.56 9.39 4.37
CA ASP A 144 -15.01 10.34 3.34
C ASP A 144 -15.56 9.70 2.04
N CYS A 145 -15.70 8.37 2.00
CA CYS A 145 -16.22 7.62 0.85
C CYS A 145 -17.75 7.55 0.83
N SER A 146 -18.33 7.21 -0.32
CA SER A 146 -19.79 7.03 -0.46
C SER A 146 -20.30 5.77 0.24
N GLU A 147 -21.60 5.70 0.53
CA GLU A 147 -22.23 4.50 1.08
C GLU A 147 -22.07 3.28 0.17
N ASP A 148 -22.11 3.48 -1.16
CA ASP A 148 -21.90 2.40 -2.14
C ASP A 148 -20.48 1.82 -2.04
N ASP A 149 -19.47 2.66 -1.85
CA ASP A 149 -18.08 2.20 -1.67
C ASP A 149 -17.90 1.43 -0.36
N VAL A 150 -18.56 1.89 0.71
CA VAL A 150 -18.53 1.23 2.01
C VAL A 150 -19.24 -0.13 1.93
N ALA A 151 -20.40 -0.21 1.28
CA ALA A 151 -21.13 -1.45 1.05
C ALA A 151 -20.32 -2.45 0.19
N LEU A 152 -19.64 -1.96 -0.84
CA LEU A 152 -18.71 -2.76 -1.65
C LEU A 152 -17.58 -3.32 -0.77
N ALA A 153 -16.98 -2.49 0.08
CA ALA A 153 -15.92 -2.91 0.97
C ALA A 153 -16.38 -3.98 1.98
N HIS A 154 -17.56 -3.82 2.59
CA HIS A 154 -18.13 -4.84 3.47
C HIS A 154 -18.26 -6.21 2.79
N SER A 155 -18.47 -6.23 1.48
CA SER A 155 -18.61 -7.47 0.70
C SER A 155 -17.28 -8.11 0.29
N LEU A 156 -16.17 -7.36 0.32
CA LEU A 156 -14.91 -7.75 -0.32
C LEU A 156 -13.69 -7.74 0.59
N LEU A 157 -13.73 -7.05 1.74
CA LEU A 157 -12.64 -7.13 2.71
C LEU A 157 -12.50 -8.58 3.20
N CYS A 158 -11.26 -8.99 3.45
CA CYS A 158 -10.93 -10.35 3.88
C CYS A 158 -9.79 -10.38 4.92
N ARG A 159 -9.65 -11.50 5.62
CA ARG A 159 -8.58 -11.68 6.61
C ARG A 159 -7.20 -11.52 5.98
N GLU A 160 -6.28 -11.09 6.82
CA GLU A 160 -4.95 -10.62 6.43
C GLU A 160 -3.89 -11.53 7.07
N PRO A 161 -2.93 -12.09 6.31
CA PRO A 161 -1.83 -12.85 6.89
C PRO A 161 -1.00 -11.96 7.82
N ILE A 162 -0.78 -12.42 9.06
CA ILE A 162 -0.11 -11.61 10.09
C ILE A 162 1.41 -11.61 9.95
N ARG A 163 1.98 -12.70 9.40
CA ARG A 163 3.43 -12.94 9.34
C ARG A 163 4.23 -11.82 8.68
N PRO A 164 3.84 -11.26 7.51
CA PRO A 164 4.61 -10.21 6.85
C PRO A 164 4.80 -8.95 7.71
N ALA A 165 3.87 -8.64 8.61
CA ALA A 165 3.97 -7.44 9.45
C ALA A 165 5.11 -7.50 10.48
N GLY A 166 5.55 -8.71 10.85
CA GLY A 166 6.64 -8.93 11.81
C GLY A 166 8.04 -8.97 11.17
N GLU A 167 8.14 -9.06 9.84
CA GLU A 167 9.42 -9.22 9.15
C GLU A 167 10.18 -7.88 9.07
N ALA A 168 11.42 -7.87 9.56
CA ALA A 168 12.32 -6.72 9.46
C ALA A 168 12.85 -6.55 8.03
N LEU A 169 12.80 -5.32 7.51
CA LEU A 169 13.25 -5.02 6.16
C LEU A 169 14.77 -5.09 6.03
N LYS A 170 15.25 -5.83 5.03
CA LYS A 170 16.67 -5.90 4.66
C LYS A 170 16.90 -5.01 3.44
N LEU A 171 17.14 -3.72 3.66
CA LEU A 171 17.30 -2.71 2.60
C LEU A 171 18.72 -2.16 2.63
N THR A 172 19.29 -1.82 1.48
CA THR A 172 20.59 -1.13 1.40
C THR A 172 20.51 0.17 0.60
N ASP A 173 21.47 1.07 0.85
CA ASP A 173 21.55 2.36 0.17
C ASP A 173 21.83 2.19 -1.34
N GLU A 174 22.63 1.20 -1.71
CA GLU A 174 22.99 0.93 -3.12
C GLU A 174 21.83 0.36 -3.93
N ARG A 175 20.86 -0.26 -3.27
CA ARG A 175 19.75 -0.98 -3.90
C ARG A 175 18.43 -0.25 -3.68
N TYR A 176 17.72 -0.52 -2.59
CA TYR A 176 16.51 0.24 -2.25
C TYR A 176 16.74 1.76 -2.26
N GLY A 177 17.86 2.22 -1.68
CA GLY A 177 18.19 3.65 -1.60
C GLY A 177 18.48 4.32 -2.95
N SER A 178 18.82 3.55 -3.99
CA SER A 178 19.05 4.09 -5.34
C SER A 178 17.79 4.24 -6.18
N VAL A 179 16.66 3.72 -5.70
CA VAL A 179 15.35 3.85 -6.37
C VAL A 179 14.68 5.15 -5.93
N PRO A 180 14.22 6.02 -6.86
CA PRO A 180 13.45 7.20 -6.52
C PRO A 180 12.18 6.84 -5.73
N ARG A 181 11.87 7.64 -4.70
CA ARG A 181 10.72 7.43 -3.82
C ARG A 181 9.92 8.73 -3.67
N ALA A 182 8.61 8.59 -3.69
CA ALA A 182 7.68 9.67 -3.40
C ALA A 182 6.61 9.20 -2.42
N TYR A 183 6.01 10.14 -1.69
CA TYR A 183 4.94 9.87 -0.73
C TYR A 183 3.71 10.72 -1.04
N ILE A 184 2.52 10.12 -0.94
CA ILE A 184 1.24 10.81 -0.99
C ILE A 184 0.63 10.70 0.40
N ARG A 185 0.61 11.82 1.13
CA ARG A 185 -0.03 11.92 2.43
C ARG A 185 -1.53 12.09 2.29
N LEU A 186 -2.28 11.46 3.19
CA LEU A 186 -3.72 11.60 3.31
C LEU A 186 -4.02 12.30 4.63
N THR A 187 -4.50 13.55 4.56
CA THR A 187 -4.55 14.43 5.75
C THR A 187 -5.63 14.08 6.75
N GLU A 188 -6.66 13.34 6.32
CA GLU A 188 -7.79 12.93 7.16
C GLU A 188 -7.76 11.42 7.45
N ASP A 189 -6.60 10.77 7.24
CA ASP A 189 -6.42 9.34 7.47
C ASP A 189 -6.49 8.99 8.96
N ARG A 190 -7.30 7.99 9.27
CA ARG A 190 -7.54 7.47 10.63
C ARG A 190 -7.06 6.03 10.80
N ALA A 191 -6.45 5.45 9.77
CA ALA A 191 -5.85 4.12 9.80
C ALA A 191 -4.33 4.18 9.91
N VAL A 192 -3.68 4.95 9.03
CA VAL A 192 -2.29 5.37 9.17
C VAL A 192 -2.34 6.85 9.43
N SER A 193 -2.36 7.26 10.70
CA SER A 193 -2.67 8.65 11.04
C SER A 193 -1.67 9.61 10.40
N LEU A 194 -2.09 10.86 10.21
CA LEU A 194 -1.21 11.90 9.68
C LEU A 194 0.11 11.99 10.47
N ASN A 195 0.03 11.90 11.80
CA ASN A 195 1.18 11.89 12.70
C ASN A 195 2.11 10.68 12.45
N LEU A 196 1.58 9.48 12.21
CA LEU A 196 2.42 8.34 11.83
C LEU A 196 3.02 8.54 10.42
N GLN A 197 2.24 9.03 9.44
CA GLN A 197 2.75 9.31 8.09
C GLN A 197 3.94 10.28 8.13
N ASP A 198 3.84 11.38 8.89
CA ASP A 198 4.91 12.36 9.02
C ASP A 198 6.17 11.76 9.66
N ARG A 199 6.03 10.93 10.71
CA ARG A 199 7.18 10.22 11.31
C ARG A 199 7.82 9.20 10.37
N LEU A 200 7.03 8.52 9.54
CA LEU A 200 7.55 7.60 8.52
C LEU A 200 8.35 8.34 7.45
N ILE A 201 7.84 9.50 6.99
CA ILE A 201 8.53 10.39 6.06
C ILE A 201 9.84 10.89 6.67
N GLU A 202 9.84 11.32 7.92
CA GLU A 202 11.06 11.79 8.60
C GLU A 202 12.10 10.67 8.76
N ALA A 203 11.67 9.46 9.13
CA ALA A 203 12.56 8.32 9.35
C ALA A 203 13.11 7.71 8.04
N SER A 204 12.42 7.88 6.91
CA SER A 204 12.87 7.39 5.61
C SER A 204 12.55 8.41 4.49
N PRO A 205 13.26 9.56 4.43
CA PRO A 205 12.88 10.66 3.56
C PRO A 205 12.77 10.26 2.08
N PRO A 206 11.64 10.57 1.42
CA PRO A 206 11.48 10.46 -0.03
C PRO A 206 11.94 11.77 -0.69
N GLU A 207 12.11 11.76 -2.00
CA GLU A 207 12.49 12.96 -2.76
C GLU A 207 11.33 13.96 -2.88
N ARG A 208 10.09 13.46 -2.84
CA ARG A 208 8.88 14.27 -2.94
C ARG A 208 7.78 13.77 -2.01
N VAL A 209 7.02 14.73 -1.50
CA VAL A 209 5.82 14.49 -0.71
C VAL A 209 4.70 15.37 -1.28
N GLU A 210 3.59 14.75 -1.66
CA GLU A 210 2.34 15.42 -2.01
C GLU A 210 1.30 15.12 -0.92
N SER A 211 0.27 15.95 -0.80
CA SER A 211 -0.82 15.73 0.13
C SER A 211 -2.18 15.79 -0.58
N ILE A 212 -3.10 14.94 -0.15
CA ILE A 212 -4.50 14.94 -0.56
C ILE A 212 -5.36 15.03 0.70
N THR A 213 -6.34 15.92 0.70
CA THR A 213 -7.37 15.96 1.74
C THR A 213 -8.36 14.82 1.50
N ALA A 214 -8.08 13.68 2.13
CA ALA A 214 -8.89 12.47 2.07
C ALA A 214 -8.62 11.59 3.29
N SER A 215 -9.56 10.68 3.58
CA SER A 215 -9.34 9.57 4.50
C SER A 215 -8.46 8.48 3.85
N HIS A 216 -8.31 7.32 4.50
CA HIS A 216 -7.41 6.24 4.07
C HIS A 216 -7.66 5.75 2.62
N SER A 217 -8.92 5.77 2.16
CA SER A 217 -9.30 5.19 0.86
C SER A 217 -9.46 6.24 -0.24
N ALA A 218 -8.45 7.09 -0.44
CA ALA A 218 -8.46 8.15 -1.47
C ALA A 218 -8.69 7.62 -2.91
N TYR A 219 -8.44 6.34 -3.17
CA TYR A 219 -8.78 5.69 -4.44
C TYR A 219 -10.30 5.54 -4.66
N PHE A 220 -11.12 5.76 -3.64
CA PHE A 220 -12.59 5.83 -3.73
C PHE A 220 -13.13 7.25 -3.61
N SER A 221 -12.68 8.01 -2.61
CA SER A 221 -13.20 9.37 -2.33
C SER A 221 -12.63 10.44 -3.26
N GLN A 222 -11.38 10.28 -3.71
CA GLN A 222 -10.65 11.25 -4.51
C GLN A 222 -9.95 10.61 -5.74
N PRO A 223 -10.63 9.78 -6.56
CA PRO A 223 -9.96 8.99 -7.60
C PRO A 223 -9.30 9.83 -8.68
N ASP A 224 -9.91 10.96 -9.07
CA ASP A 224 -9.34 11.89 -10.05
C ASP A 224 -8.09 12.57 -9.49
N ARG A 225 -8.21 13.17 -8.29
CA ARG A 225 -7.09 13.85 -7.63
C ARG A 225 -5.93 12.92 -7.31
N LEU A 226 -6.21 11.68 -6.89
CA LEU A 226 -5.19 10.67 -6.68
C LEU A 226 -4.49 10.30 -7.99
N THR A 227 -5.23 10.12 -9.08
CA THR A 227 -4.65 9.82 -10.40
C THR A 227 -3.72 10.95 -10.86
N GLU A 228 -4.17 12.20 -10.80
CA GLU A 228 -3.36 13.38 -11.13
C GLU A 228 -2.05 13.42 -10.33
N THR A 229 -2.15 13.17 -9.02
CA THR A 229 -1.00 13.17 -8.11
C THR A 229 -0.01 12.05 -8.44
N ILE A 230 -0.52 10.84 -8.74
CA ILE A 230 0.31 9.72 -9.21
C ILE A 230 1.03 10.10 -10.51
N LEU A 231 0.33 10.69 -11.49
CA LEU A 231 0.91 11.03 -12.79
C LEU A 231 1.97 12.14 -12.69
N LYS A 232 1.74 13.14 -11.83
CA LYS A 232 2.72 14.17 -11.49
C LYS A 232 4.00 13.51 -10.94
N LEU A 233 3.85 12.73 -9.87
CA LEU A 233 4.96 12.02 -9.24
C LEU A 233 5.60 10.96 -10.14
N ALA A 234 4.92 10.46 -11.17
CA ALA A 234 5.45 9.47 -12.11
C ALA A 234 6.32 10.10 -13.23
N THR A 235 6.31 11.41 -13.41
CA THR A 235 6.93 12.07 -14.58
C THR A 235 8.19 12.86 -14.26
N ASP A 236 8.32 13.33 -13.01
CA ASP A 236 9.47 14.09 -12.53
C ASP A 236 10.53 13.21 -11.86
#